data_AF-A0A9R1ABA5-F1
#
_entry.id   AF-A0A9R1ABA5-F1
#
_cell.length_a   1.000
_cell.length_b   1.000
_cell.length_c   1.000
_cell.angle_alpha   90.00
_cell.angle_beta   90.00
_cell.angle_gamma   90.00
#
_symmetry.space_group_name_H-M   'P 1'
#
loop_
_entity.id
_entity.type
_entity.pdbx_description
1 polymer ?
#
loop_
_entity_poly.entity_id
_entity_poly.type
_entity_poly.pdbx_seq_one_letter_code
_entity_poly.pdbx_strand_id
1 'polypeptide(L)'
;MLIPNAKKEILHTSARNQIGNESRISDLPVLPIVGIGGVGKTTLAQHICSHKQVESHFDIIIWVCVSDDFDVKRLTKEVIQSCPEKYATTENLNLLQKNFSEIARTKKLLIVLDDMWDDVLKENGQCWNRFCAPLKNVLPGSMMLVTTRSPQVADRVGTMDRITLEGLKDDVFWNFFKLCVFESGSSNNNNLESIGRRIVPKLKGSPLAAKTLGRILRMNLQVVHWNDVLESELWKLSQEETEILPALRLSYMYLPFHLKRCFSFCAVYPKDYKFRKDHLAEIWVAEGFVEPRGDTPLQDIGCEYFNDLLNRSFFQEVQGGYLIHDLLHDMAQKVSEHECFIMKRKSDF
;
A
#
# COMPACT_ATOMS: atom_id res chain seq x y z
N MET A 1 19.84 -3.63 1.63
CA MET A 1 20.39 -4.93 2.06
C MET A 1 19.36 -6.08 2.03
N LEU A 2 18.05 -5.82 1.95
CA LEU A 2 16.99 -6.86 2.00
C LEU A 2 16.62 -7.48 0.63
N ILE A 3 16.78 -6.72 -0.46
CA ILE A 3 16.44 -7.19 -1.82
C ILE A 3 17.25 -8.45 -2.23
N PRO A 4 18.58 -8.55 -1.98
CA PRO A 4 19.33 -9.76 -2.32
C PRO A 4 18.87 -11.00 -1.54
N ASN A 5 18.44 -10.83 -0.29
CA ASN A 5 18.02 -11.95 0.57
C ASN A 5 16.63 -12.46 0.20
N ALA A 6 15.63 -11.59 0.05
CA ALA A 6 14.29 -11.97 -0.38
C ALA A 6 14.30 -12.60 -1.79
N LYS A 7 15.09 -12.03 -2.70
CA LYS A 7 15.33 -12.62 -4.03
C LYS A 7 15.98 -13.99 -3.96
N LYS A 8 17.03 -14.14 -3.14
CA LYS A 8 17.72 -15.43 -2.96
C LYS A 8 16.75 -16.44 -2.38
N GLU A 9 15.91 -16.07 -1.43
CA GLU A 9 14.91 -16.93 -0.81
C GLU A 9 13.83 -17.38 -1.80
N ILE A 10 13.34 -16.48 -2.65
CA ILE A 10 12.40 -16.79 -3.74
C ILE A 10 13.03 -17.76 -4.75
N LEU A 11 14.21 -17.45 -5.28
CA LEU A 11 14.86 -18.26 -6.30
C LEU A 11 15.38 -19.59 -5.74
N HIS A 12 15.89 -19.60 -4.50
CA HIS A 12 16.43 -20.79 -3.85
C HIS A 12 15.33 -21.72 -3.36
N THR A 13 14.20 -21.18 -2.86
CA THR A 13 13.07 -22.02 -2.47
C THR A 13 12.34 -22.57 -3.69
N SER A 14 12.18 -21.75 -4.74
CA SER A 14 11.68 -22.25 -6.03
C SER A 14 12.59 -23.35 -6.59
N ALA A 15 13.92 -23.19 -6.51
CA ALA A 15 14.87 -24.22 -6.93
C ALA A 15 14.82 -25.49 -6.06
N ARG A 16 14.67 -25.37 -4.73
CA ARG A 16 14.48 -26.53 -3.84
C ARG A 16 13.23 -27.34 -4.19
N ASN A 17 12.14 -26.67 -4.52
CA ASN A 17 10.89 -27.32 -4.94
C ASN A 17 11.00 -27.99 -6.32
N GLN A 18 12.02 -27.68 -7.12
CA GLN A 18 12.31 -28.36 -8.40
C GLN A 18 13.23 -29.58 -8.25
N ILE A 19 13.95 -29.71 -7.13
CA ILE A 19 14.93 -30.80 -6.92
C ILE A 19 14.25 -32.09 -6.40
N GLY A 20 13.03 -31.99 -5.86
CA GLY A 20 12.19 -33.16 -5.60
C GLY A 20 11.73 -33.77 -6.92
N ASN A 21 11.86 -35.09 -7.09
CA ASN A 21 11.45 -35.85 -8.28
C ASN A 21 9.91 -35.85 -8.54
N GLU A 22 9.17 -34.91 -7.95
CA GLU A 22 7.71 -34.81 -8.06
C GLU A 22 7.31 -33.93 -9.24
N SER A 23 6.47 -34.47 -10.12
CA SER A 23 5.95 -33.74 -11.28
C SER A 23 5.06 -32.54 -10.91
N ARG A 24 4.58 -32.48 -9.65
CA ARG A 24 3.65 -31.48 -9.12
C ARG A 24 3.84 -31.32 -7.62
N ILE A 25 3.62 -30.12 -7.12
CA ILE A 25 3.56 -29.82 -5.67
C ILE A 25 2.10 -29.82 -5.20
N SER A 26 1.84 -30.39 -4.01
CA SER A 26 0.48 -30.61 -3.50
C SER A 26 -0.28 -29.30 -3.29
N ASP A 27 0.39 -28.32 -2.67
CA ASP A 27 -0.15 -27.02 -2.32
C ASP A 27 0.87 -25.94 -2.71
N LEU A 28 0.39 -24.77 -3.11
CA LEU A 28 1.24 -23.64 -3.51
C LEU A 28 1.97 -23.06 -2.28
N PRO A 29 3.31 -22.95 -2.29
CA PRO A 29 4.05 -22.31 -1.21
C PRO A 29 3.69 -20.83 -1.06
N VAL A 30 3.55 -20.37 0.18
CA VAL A 30 3.19 -18.99 0.52
C VAL A 30 4.31 -18.37 1.35
N LEU A 31 4.89 -17.29 0.82
CA LEU A 31 5.91 -16.47 1.47
C LEU A 31 5.29 -15.17 1.97
N PRO A 32 5.14 -14.99 3.30
CA PRO A 32 4.66 -13.74 3.85
C PRO A 32 5.77 -12.70 4.00
N ILE A 33 5.50 -11.46 3.62
CA ILE A 33 6.27 -10.26 3.96
C ILE A 33 5.45 -9.46 4.99
N VAL A 34 5.99 -9.32 6.19
CA VAL A 34 5.33 -8.67 7.33
C VAL A 34 6.08 -7.42 7.74
N GLY A 35 5.38 -6.38 8.14
CA GLY A 35 6.02 -5.17 8.67
C GLY A 35 5.01 -4.06 8.89
N ILE A 36 5.41 -3.03 9.62
CA ILE A 36 4.52 -1.91 9.98
C ILE A 36 3.95 -1.20 8.74
N GLY A 37 2.90 -0.41 8.97
CA GLY A 37 2.30 0.43 7.93
C GLY A 37 3.31 1.39 7.29
N GLY A 38 3.25 1.55 5.96
CA GLY A 38 4.08 2.50 5.22
C GLY A 38 5.58 2.18 5.13
N VAL A 39 6.03 1.01 5.62
CA VAL A 39 7.45 0.60 5.63
C VAL A 39 8.01 0.24 4.24
N GLY A 40 7.13 0.00 3.25
CA GLY A 40 7.50 -0.30 1.86
C GLY A 40 7.40 -1.77 1.45
N LYS A 41 6.50 -2.55 2.06
CA LYS A 41 6.25 -3.97 1.69
C LYS A 41 5.84 -4.11 0.22
N THR A 42 4.80 -3.38 -0.18
CA THR A 42 4.35 -3.26 -1.57
C THR A 42 5.49 -2.88 -2.50
N THR A 43 6.30 -1.88 -2.12
CA THR A 43 7.47 -1.45 -2.91
C THR A 43 8.51 -2.56 -3.08
N LEU A 44 8.79 -3.33 -2.02
CA LEU A 44 9.69 -4.48 -2.07
C LEU A 44 9.14 -5.57 -2.99
N ALA A 45 7.86 -5.92 -2.85
CA ALA A 45 7.19 -6.91 -3.69
C ALA A 45 7.18 -6.49 -5.17
N GLN A 46 6.93 -5.20 -5.47
CA GLN A 46 7.02 -4.66 -6.83
C GLN A 46 8.45 -4.81 -7.41
N HIS A 47 9.47 -4.45 -6.62
CA HIS A 47 10.88 -4.59 -7.05
C HIS A 47 11.29 -6.05 -7.29
N ILE A 48 10.74 -6.98 -6.51
CA ILE A 48 10.93 -8.42 -6.72
C ILE A 48 10.30 -8.83 -8.05
N CYS A 49 9.06 -8.44 -8.31
CA CYS A 49 8.32 -8.81 -9.50
C CYS A 49 8.95 -8.25 -10.79
N SER A 50 9.47 -7.02 -10.76
CA SER A 50 10.13 -6.39 -11.91
C SER A 50 11.59 -6.82 -12.12
N HIS A 51 12.09 -7.76 -11.31
CA HIS A 51 13.48 -8.19 -11.42
C HIS A 51 13.62 -9.21 -12.57
N LYS A 52 14.49 -8.95 -13.55
CA LYS A 52 14.67 -9.80 -14.76
C LYS A 52 14.72 -11.32 -14.52
N GLN A 53 15.44 -11.76 -13.48
CA GLN A 53 15.51 -13.19 -13.14
C GLN A 53 14.20 -13.78 -12.62
N VAL A 54 13.38 -12.99 -11.92
CA VAL A 54 12.04 -13.37 -11.47
C VAL A 54 11.10 -13.39 -12.68
N GLU A 55 11.10 -12.33 -13.48
CA GLU A 55 10.33 -12.25 -14.74
C GLU A 55 10.64 -13.42 -15.69
N SER A 56 11.90 -13.83 -15.82
CA SER A 56 12.28 -14.97 -16.67
C SER A 56 11.95 -16.34 -16.07
N HIS A 57 11.68 -16.40 -14.76
CA HIS A 57 11.48 -17.66 -14.06
C HIS A 57 10.02 -18.15 -14.11
N PHE A 58 9.08 -17.21 -13.99
CA PHE A 58 7.64 -17.46 -13.94
C PHE A 58 6.99 -17.23 -15.30
N ASP A 59 6.02 -18.07 -15.65
CA ASP A 59 5.27 -17.90 -16.90
C ASP A 59 4.30 -16.72 -16.79
N ILE A 60 3.74 -16.50 -15.59
CA ILE A 60 2.78 -15.44 -15.29
C ILE A 60 3.05 -14.87 -13.89
N ILE A 61 3.14 -13.55 -13.80
CA ILE A 61 3.14 -12.79 -12.54
C ILE A 61 1.78 -12.11 -12.40
N ILE A 62 1.07 -12.43 -11.33
CA ILE A 62 -0.29 -11.94 -11.05
C ILE A 62 -0.20 -11.07 -9.81
N TRP A 63 -0.73 -9.85 -9.87
CA TRP A 63 -0.78 -8.93 -8.75
C TRP A 63 -2.23 -8.58 -8.41
N VAL A 64 -2.65 -8.89 -7.20
CA VAL A 64 -4.00 -8.61 -6.70
C VAL A 64 -3.89 -7.82 -5.41
N CYS A 65 -4.55 -6.66 -5.36
CA CYS A 65 -4.68 -5.92 -4.12
C CYS A 65 -5.90 -6.45 -3.36
N VAL A 66 -5.71 -6.83 -2.09
CA VAL A 66 -6.80 -7.41 -1.30
C VAL A 66 -7.69 -6.33 -0.73
N SER A 67 -7.16 -5.35 0.00
CA SER A 67 -7.80 -4.16 0.61
C SER A 67 -9.29 -4.22 1.04
N ASP A 68 -9.54 -3.78 2.28
CA ASP A 68 -10.84 -3.72 2.98
C ASP A 68 -11.55 -5.06 3.25
N ASP A 69 -11.66 -5.99 2.29
CA ASP A 69 -12.30 -7.30 2.48
C ASP A 69 -11.61 -8.47 1.76
N PHE A 70 -11.77 -9.68 2.29
CA PHE A 70 -11.31 -10.91 1.64
C PHE A 70 -12.45 -11.60 0.88
N ASP A 71 -12.93 -10.99 -0.20
CA ASP A 71 -13.92 -11.62 -1.09
C ASP A 71 -13.24 -12.63 -2.05
N VAL A 72 -13.42 -13.91 -1.75
CA VAL A 72 -12.91 -15.04 -2.54
C VAL A 72 -13.32 -14.96 -4.01
N LYS A 73 -14.56 -14.52 -4.31
CA LYS A 73 -15.06 -14.47 -5.69
C LYS A 73 -14.40 -13.35 -6.47
N ARG A 74 -14.38 -12.13 -5.93
CA ARG A 74 -13.66 -11.00 -6.54
C ARG A 74 -12.19 -11.33 -6.75
N LEU A 75 -11.48 -11.80 -5.72
CA LEU A 75 -10.06 -12.14 -5.80
C LEU A 75 -9.78 -13.22 -6.87
N THR A 76 -10.59 -14.29 -6.90
CA THR A 76 -10.44 -15.33 -7.94
C THR A 76 -10.65 -14.76 -9.35
N LYS A 77 -11.63 -13.87 -9.52
CA LYS A 77 -11.91 -13.21 -10.80
C LYS A 77 -10.75 -12.31 -11.23
N GLU A 78 -10.18 -11.51 -10.32
CA GLU A 78 -9.03 -10.63 -10.59
C GLU A 78 -7.77 -11.41 -10.97
N VAL A 79 -7.51 -12.54 -10.31
CA VAL A 79 -6.42 -13.47 -10.67
C VAL A 79 -6.58 -13.93 -12.11
N ILE A 80 -7.77 -14.40 -12.49
CA ILE A 80 -8.04 -14.92 -13.84
C ILE A 80 -7.94 -13.80 -14.90
N GLN A 81 -8.41 -12.60 -14.58
CA GLN A 81 -8.38 -11.45 -15.49
C GLN A 81 -6.97 -10.89 -15.72
N SER A 82 -6.05 -11.15 -14.78
CA SER A 82 -4.64 -10.77 -14.89
C SER A 82 -3.83 -11.70 -15.80
N CYS A 83 -4.40 -12.84 -16.22
CA CYS A 83 -3.77 -13.75 -17.16
C CYS A 83 -3.83 -13.21 -18.60
N PRO A 84 -2.78 -13.39 -19.42
CA PRO A 84 -2.77 -12.94 -20.82
C PRO A 84 -3.82 -13.62 -21.70
N GLU A 85 -4.16 -14.87 -21.38
CA GLU A 85 -5.15 -15.67 -22.08
C GLU A 85 -6.56 -15.21 -21.71
N LYS A 86 -7.43 -15.02 -22.71
CA LYS A 86 -8.81 -14.58 -22.48
C LYS A 86 -9.66 -15.73 -21.94
N TYR A 87 -9.68 -15.88 -20.63
CA TYR A 87 -10.60 -16.77 -19.94
C TYR A 87 -12.01 -16.16 -19.88
N ALA A 88 -13.04 -16.96 -20.12
CA ALA A 88 -14.42 -16.52 -19.93
C ALA A 88 -14.65 -16.15 -18.46
N THR A 89 -15.05 -14.90 -18.22
CA THR A 89 -15.42 -14.44 -16.88
C THR A 89 -16.91 -14.69 -16.63
N THR A 90 -17.21 -15.12 -15.42
CA THR A 90 -18.54 -15.55 -14.99
C THR A 90 -18.75 -15.11 -13.55
N GLU A 91 -20.01 -14.97 -13.14
CA GLU A 91 -20.36 -14.69 -11.76
C GLU A 91 -20.44 -15.95 -10.89
N ASN A 92 -20.26 -17.14 -11.50
CA ASN A 92 -20.28 -18.42 -10.80
C ASN A 92 -18.88 -18.78 -10.26
N LEU A 93 -18.71 -18.75 -8.94
CA LEU A 93 -17.44 -19.05 -8.27
C LEU A 93 -16.89 -20.45 -8.60
N ASN A 94 -17.74 -21.47 -8.76
CA ASN A 94 -17.25 -22.82 -9.06
C ASN A 94 -16.59 -22.89 -10.44
N LEU A 95 -17.13 -22.16 -11.42
CA LEU A 95 -16.56 -22.09 -12.77
C LEU A 95 -15.28 -21.23 -12.78
N LEU A 96 -15.25 -20.13 -12.02
CA LEU A 96 -14.02 -19.36 -11.80
C LEU A 96 -12.92 -20.24 -11.19
N GLN A 97 -13.23 -20.98 -10.13
CA GLN A 97 -12.28 -21.86 -9.46
C GLN A 97 -11.80 -23.01 -10.35
N LYS A 98 -12.65 -23.54 -11.24
CA LYS A 98 -12.25 -24.52 -12.25
C LYS A 98 -11.19 -23.94 -13.19
N ASN A 99 -11.45 -22.75 -13.76
CA ASN A 99 -10.50 -22.07 -14.64
C ASN A 99 -9.18 -21.76 -13.92
N PHE A 100 -9.26 -21.27 -12.67
CA PHE A 100 -8.07 -20.98 -11.88
C PHE A 100 -7.23 -22.25 -11.62
N SER A 101 -7.88 -23.38 -11.37
CA SER A 101 -7.20 -24.66 -11.19
C SER A 101 -6.54 -25.18 -12.47
N GLU A 102 -7.13 -24.91 -13.64
CA GLU A 102 -6.51 -25.24 -14.94
C GLU A 102 -5.26 -24.39 -15.21
N ILE A 103 -5.32 -23.09 -14.92
CA ILE A 103 -4.17 -22.17 -15.02
C ILE A 103 -3.03 -22.65 -14.12
N ALA A 104 -3.31 -22.92 -12.84
CA ALA A 104 -2.30 -23.33 -11.86
C ALA A 104 -1.63 -24.69 -12.18
N ARG A 105 -2.28 -25.53 -12.99
CA ARG A 105 -1.74 -26.82 -13.47
C ARG A 105 -0.87 -26.71 -14.71
N THR A 106 -0.99 -25.62 -15.47
CA THR A 106 -0.39 -25.49 -16.81
C THR A 106 0.66 -24.39 -16.89
N LYS A 107 0.66 -23.45 -15.94
CA LYS A 107 1.56 -22.31 -15.88
C LYS A 107 2.29 -22.25 -14.55
N LYS A 108 3.55 -21.86 -14.58
CA LYS A 108 4.33 -21.53 -13.39
C LYS A 108 3.99 -20.11 -12.94
N LEU A 109 3.32 -20.00 -11.79
CA LEU A 109 2.73 -18.76 -11.32
C LEU A 109 3.55 -18.09 -10.20
N LEU A 110 3.65 -16.77 -10.24
CA LEU A 110 3.89 -15.93 -9.08
C LEU A 110 2.63 -15.14 -8.79
N ILE A 111 1.94 -15.44 -7.70
CA ILE A 111 0.75 -14.70 -7.27
C ILE A 111 1.13 -13.77 -6.12
N VAL A 112 0.91 -12.47 -6.27
CA VAL A 112 1.09 -11.49 -5.20
C VAL A 112 -0.28 -11.09 -4.68
N LEU A 113 -0.52 -11.34 -3.39
CA LEU A 113 -1.65 -10.79 -2.65
C LEU A 113 -1.14 -9.65 -1.78
N ASP A 114 -1.37 -8.42 -2.23
CA ASP A 114 -0.90 -7.22 -1.55
C ASP A 114 -1.91 -6.72 -0.51
N ASP A 115 -1.39 -6.25 0.62
CA ASP A 115 -2.10 -5.65 1.74
C ASP A 115 -3.25 -6.52 2.30
N MET A 116 -2.90 -7.71 2.80
CA MET A 116 -3.85 -8.60 3.47
C MET A 116 -4.18 -8.17 4.91
N TRP A 117 -5.48 -8.20 5.23
CA TRP A 117 -6.07 -7.82 6.52
C TRP A 117 -6.62 -9.01 7.31
N ASP A 118 -7.08 -8.74 8.53
CA ASP A 118 -7.52 -9.76 9.50
C ASP A 118 -8.81 -10.50 9.09
N ASP A 119 -9.49 -10.11 8.02
CA ASP A 119 -10.63 -10.86 7.48
C ASP A 119 -10.30 -12.31 7.15
N VAL A 120 -9.06 -12.57 6.76
CA VAL A 120 -8.54 -13.92 6.50
C VAL A 120 -8.49 -14.79 7.78
N LEU A 121 -8.55 -14.18 8.97
CA LEU A 121 -8.57 -14.86 10.25
C LEU A 121 -10.00 -15.19 10.69
N LYS A 122 -11.01 -14.51 10.13
CA LYS A 122 -12.43 -14.75 10.44
C LYS A 122 -12.83 -16.16 10.03
N GLU A 123 -13.85 -16.70 10.72
CA GLU A 123 -14.40 -18.03 10.46
C GLU A 123 -13.33 -19.14 10.43
N ASN A 124 -12.26 -19.00 11.23
CA ASN A 124 -11.11 -19.90 11.25
C ASN A 124 -10.41 -20.02 9.87
N GLY A 125 -10.39 -18.92 9.12
CA GLY A 125 -9.78 -18.78 7.79
C GLY A 125 -10.39 -19.68 6.72
N GLN A 126 -11.70 -19.89 6.75
CA GLN A 126 -12.42 -20.61 5.71
C GLN A 126 -12.33 -19.91 4.35
N CYS A 127 -12.39 -18.58 4.33
CA CYS A 127 -12.26 -17.79 3.10
C CYS A 127 -10.89 -18.02 2.43
N TRP A 128 -9.81 -18.04 3.21
CA TRP A 128 -8.46 -18.40 2.75
C TRP A 128 -8.42 -19.80 2.13
N ASN A 129 -8.91 -20.80 2.86
CA ASN A 129 -8.92 -22.18 2.39
C ASN A 129 -9.71 -22.33 1.09
N ARG A 130 -10.82 -21.59 0.97
CA ARG A 130 -11.66 -21.57 -0.24
C ARG A 130 -10.95 -20.89 -1.41
N PHE A 131 -10.21 -19.80 -1.17
CA PHE A 131 -9.38 -19.17 -2.20
C PHE A 131 -8.23 -20.06 -2.67
N CYS A 132 -7.59 -20.80 -1.75
CA CYS A 132 -6.50 -21.72 -2.06
C CYS A 132 -6.96 -23.07 -2.64
N ALA A 133 -8.25 -23.41 -2.56
CA ALA A 133 -8.78 -24.69 -3.04
C ALA A 133 -8.40 -25.03 -4.51
N PRO A 134 -8.35 -24.08 -5.46
CA PRO A 134 -7.92 -24.32 -6.83
C PRO A 134 -6.42 -24.57 -6.99
N LEU A 135 -5.60 -24.11 -6.04
CA LEU A 135 -4.13 -24.12 -6.05
C LEU A 135 -3.55 -25.46 -5.55
N LYS A 136 -4.15 -26.55 -6.01
CA LYS A 136 -3.71 -27.92 -5.71
C LYS A 136 -3.12 -28.61 -6.93
N ASN A 137 -2.04 -29.39 -6.72
CA ASN A 137 -1.29 -30.07 -7.79
C ASN A 137 -0.71 -29.08 -8.81
N VAL A 138 -0.08 -28.02 -8.30
CA VAL A 138 0.47 -26.90 -9.10
C VAL A 138 1.86 -27.21 -9.62
N LEU A 139 2.31 -26.49 -10.65
CA LEU A 139 3.62 -26.72 -11.25
C LEU A 139 4.75 -26.36 -10.27
N PRO A 140 5.79 -27.22 -10.14
CA PRO A 140 6.95 -26.93 -9.30
C PRO A 140 7.62 -25.60 -9.67
N GLY A 141 8.01 -24.86 -8.64
CA GLY A 141 8.57 -23.52 -8.77
C GLY A 141 7.55 -22.39 -8.83
N SER A 142 6.24 -22.68 -8.82
CA SER A 142 5.21 -21.68 -8.57
C SER A 142 5.21 -21.24 -7.10
N MET A 143 4.81 -20.00 -6.81
CA MET A 143 4.66 -19.53 -5.43
C MET A 143 3.64 -18.40 -5.28
N MET A 144 3.25 -18.14 -4.03
CA MET A 144 2.49 -16.98 -3.62
C MET A 144 3.32 -16.08 -2.70
N LEU A 145 3.28 -14.77 -2.95
CA LEU A 145 3.83 -13.74 -2.09
C LEU A 145 2.66 -13.00 -1.43
N VAL A 146 2.66 -12.89 -0.10
CA VAL A 146 1.65 -12.15 0.63
C VAL A 146 2.30 -10.97 1.33
N THR A 147 1.73 -9.77 1.26
CA THR A 147 2.15 -8.67 2.13
C THR A 147 1.08 -8.39 3.18
N THR A 148 1.50 -8.16 4.42
CA THR A 148 0.56 -7.83 5.51
C THR A 148 1.24 -7.02 6.61
N ARG A 149 0.42 -6.33 7.41
CA ARG A 149 0.84 -5.64 8.64
C ARG A 149 0.74 -6.55 9.86
N SER A 150 -0.11 -7.57 9.79
CA SER A 150 -0.50 -8.42 10.91
C SER A 150 0.38 -9.67 10.94
N PRO A 151 1.19 -9.86 12.00
CA PRO A 151 1.93 -11.11 12.19
C PRO A 151 0.99 -12.33 12.24
N GLN A 152 -0.22 -12.15 12.79
CA GLN A 152 -1.23 -13.22 12.87
C GLN A 152 -1.73 -13.65 11.49
N VAL A 153 -1.97 -12.70 10.59
CA VAL A 153 -2.31 -12.99 9.18
C VAL A 153 -1.19 -13.79 8.54
N ALA A 154 0.06 -13.37 8.70
CA ALA A 154 1.21 -14.06 8.13
C ALA A 154 1.37 -15.49 8.65
N ASP A 155 1.14 -15.71 9.95
CA ASP A 155 1.14 -17.05 10.55
C ASP A 155 0.01 -17.93 10.01
N ARG A 156 -1.15 -17.33 9.72
CA ARG A 156 -2.30 -18.04 9.18
C ARG A 156 -2.07 -18.50 7.73
N VAL A 157 -1.50 -17.63 6.90
CA VAL A 157 -1.39 -17.89 5.46
C VAL A 157 -0.06 -18.50 5.04
N GLY A 158 0.99 -18.29 5.83
CA GLY A 158 2.36 -18.65 5.49
C GLY A 158 2.61 -20.16 5.55
N THR A 159 3.26 -20.68 4.53
CA THR A 159 3.82 -22.05 4.53
C THR A 159 5.36 -22.03 4.51
N MET A 160 5.94 -20.82 4.49
CA MET A 160 7.38 -20.54 4.48
C MET A 160 7.70 -19.58 5.62
N ASP A 161 8.98 -19.51 6.00
CA ASP A 161 9.44 -18.53 6.97
C ASP A 161 9.13 -17.11 6.48
N ARG A 162 8.50 -16.31 7.34
CA ARG A 162 8.09 -14.95 6.98
C ARG A 162 9.30 -14.02 6.92
N ILE A 163 9.28 -13.11 5.94
CA ILE A 163 10.24 -12.01 5.87
C ILE A 163 9.69 -10.84 6.68
N THR A 164 10.38 -10.50 7.77
CA THR A 164 10.04 -9.28 8.54
C THR A 164 10.77 -8.09 7.92
N LEU A 165 10.01 -7.18 7.32
CA LEU A 165 10.48 -5.92 6.78
C LEU A 165 10.50 -4.85 7.88
N GLU A 166 11.69 -4.66 8.44
CA GLU A 166 11.97 -3.59 9.38
C GLU A 166 12.06 -2.22 8.68
N GLY A 167 11.91 -1.15 9.47
CA GLY A 167 12.13 0.21 9.03
C GLY A 167 13.53 0.45 8.46
N LEU A 168 13.68 1.51 7.67
CA LEU A 168 14.99 1.94 7.19
C LEU A 168 15.91 2.22 8.39
N LYS A 169 17.15 1.71 8.33
CA LYS A 169 18.17 1.94 9.36
C LYS A 169 18.47 3.42 9.52
N ASP A 170 18.74 3.85 10.76
CA ASP A 170 18.83 5.26 11.16
C ASP A 170 19.67 6.14 10.22
N ASP A 171 20.87 5.73 9.83
CA ASP A 171 21.73 6.54 8.94
C ASP A 171 21.13 6.71 7.54
N VAL A 172 20.58 5.63 6.98
CA VAL A 172 19.94 5.64 5.67
C VAL A 172 18.64 6.43 5.74
N PHE A 173 17.88 6.25 6.82
CA PHE A 173 16.60 6.88 7.04
C PHE A 173 16.75 8.39 7.29
N TRP A 174 17.78 8.82 8.00
CA TRP A 174 18.11 10.23 8.16
C TRP A 174 18.41 10.90 6.82
N ASN A 175 19.22 10.26 5.97
CA ASN A 175 19.49 10.78 4.64
C ASN A 175 18.24 10.81 3.76
N PHE A 176 17.40 9.78 3.83
CA PHE A 176 16.11 9.76 3.15
C PHE A 176 15.18 10.88 3.63
N PHE A 177 15.11 11.12 4.95
CA PHE A 177 14.32 12.19 5.53
C PHE A 177 14.81 13.57 5.07
N LYS A 178 16.12 13.80 5.03
CA LYS A 178 16.70 15.04 4.46
C LYS A 178 16.28 15.25 3.01
N LEU A 179 16.24 14.21 2.18
CA LEU A 179 15.75 14.32 0.80
C LEU A 179 14.25 14.64 0.71
N CYS A 180 13.45 14.24 1.71
CA CYS A 180 12.03 14.58 1.76
C CYS A 180 11.79 16.05 2.12
N VAL A 181 12.73 16.65 2.87
CA VAL A 181 12.62 18.02 3.39
C VAL A 181 13.37 19.04 2.52
N PHE A 182 14.62 18.75 2.18
CA PHE A 182 15.54 19.67 1.53
C PHE A 182 15.75 19.24 0.06
N GLU A 183 15.50 20.16 -0.89
CA GLU A 183 15.65 19.89 -2.33
C GLU A 183 17.06 19.41 -2.71
N SER A 184 18.09 19.94 -2.06
CA SER A 184 19.49 19.56 -2.27
C SER A 184 19.94 18.34 -1.45
N GLY A 185 19.09 17.80 -0.56
CA GLY A 185 19.45 16.73 0.37
C GLY A 185 20.34 17.16 1.55
N SER A 186 20.57 18.46 1.72
CA SER A 186 21.36 19.05 2.80
C SER A 186 20.70 20.33 3.35
N SER A 187 20.88 20.58 4.65
CA SER A 187 20.53 21.85 5.27
C SER A 187 21.79 22.64 5.58
N ASN A 188 21.77 23.95 5.33
CA ASN A 188 22.79 24.86 5.87
C ASN A 188 22.47 25.29 7.33
N ASN A 189 21.38 24.77 7.91
CA ASN A 189 20.89 25.16 9.22
C ASN A 189 21.01 24.01 10.24
N ASN A 190 22.08 24.06 11.04
CA ASN A 190 22.38 23.07 12.08
C ASN A 190 21.23 22.90 13.11
N ASN A 191 20.42 23.92 13.35
CA ASN A 191 19.30 23.84 14.30
C ASN A 191 18.17 22.97 13.76
N LEU A 192 17.82 23.11 12.47
CA LEU A 192 16.81 22.27 11.83
C LEU A 192 17.27 20.81 11.76
N GLU A 193 18.56 20.57 11.49
CA GLU A 193 19.09 19.20 11.51
C GLU A 193 18.99 18.58 12.91
N SER A 194 19.32 19.33 13.96
CA SER A 194 19.19 18.88 15.35
C SER A 194 17.74 18.50 15.70
N ILE A 195 16.77 19.35 15.34
CA ILE A 195 15.35 19.06 15.57
C ILE A 195 14.90 17.86 14.73
N GLY A 196 15.30 17.80 13.46
CA GLY A 196 15.00 16.68 12.56
C GLY A 196 15.48 15.34 13.12
N ARG A 197 16.68 15.28 13.69
CA ARG A 197 17.21 14.09 14.35
C ARG A 197 16.41 13.65 15.57
N ARG A 198 15.68 14.55 16.22
CA ARG A 198 14.74 14.23 17.31
C ARG A 198 13.37 13.79 16.78
N ILE A 199 12.97 14.24 15.59
CA ILE A 199 11.72 13.81 14.92
C ILE A 199 11.87 12.40 14.33
N VAL A 200 12.98 12.11 13.65
CA VAL A 200 13.19 10.87 12.88
C VAL A 200 12.91 9.58 13.65
N PRO A 201 13.36 9.40 14.91
CA PRO A 201 13.03 8.21 15.70
C PRO A 201 11.52 7.98 15.90
N LYS A 202 10.72 9.05 15.90
CA LYS A 202 9.24 8.98 16.01
C LYS A 202 8.58 8.46 14.73
N LEU A 203 9.30 8.43 13.60
CA LEU A 203 8.79 7.96 12.30
C LEU A 203 9.06 6.48 12.05
N LYS A 204 9.72 5.78 12.99
CA LYS A 204 9.91 4.31 12.98
C LYS A 204 10.53 3.75 11.70
N GLY A 205 11.42 4.52 11.06
CA GLY A 205 12.05 4.10 9.80
C GLY A 205 11.10 4.01 8.60
N SER A 206 9.87 4.54 8.71
CA SER A 206 8.84 4.44 7.67
C SER A 206 9.02 5.48 6.56
N PRO A 207 9.23 5.07 5.31
CA PRO A 207 9.31 5.98 4.17
C PRO A 207 8.06 6.84 3.97
N LEU A 208 6.86 6.29 4.22
CA LEU A 208 5.61 7.05 4.09
C LEU A 208 5.54 8.19 5.10
N ALA A 209 5.85 7.91 6.37
CA ALA A 209 5.84 8.91 7.44
C ALA A 209 6.89 10.01 7.18
N ALA A 210 8.09 9.62 6.72
CA ALA A 210 9.13 10.59 6.35
C ALA A 210 8.74 11.45 5.15
N LYS A 211 8.13 10.89 4.10
CA LYS A 211 7.66 11.66 2.93
C LYS A 211 6.58 12.66 3.33
N THR A 212 5.54 12.19 4.00
CA THR A 212 4.37 13.01 4.37
C THR A 212 4.76 14.12 5.35
N LEU A 213 5.47 13.80 6.44
CA LEU A 213 5.86 14.83 7.42
C LEU A 213 6.99 15.71 6.89
N GLY A 214 7.98 15.14 6.19
CA GLY A 214 9.09 15.88 5.62
C GLY A 214 8.65 16.92 4.59
N ARG A 215 7.69 16.58 3.71
CA ARG A 215 7.13 17.52 2.74
C ARG A 215 6.30 18.63 3.37
N ILE A 216 5.71 18.38 4.54
CA ILE A 216 5.03 19.42 5.32
C ILE A 216 6.03 20.37 5.97
N LEU A 217 7.07 19.82 6.62
CA LEU A 217 8.16 20.60 7.23
C LEU A 217 8.91 21.45 6.18
N ARG A 218 9.02 20.98 4.93
CA ARG A 218 9.58 21.74 3.82
C ARG A 218 8.82 23.04 3.53
N MET A 219 7.52 23.09 3.79
CA MET A 219 6.71 24.28 3.53
C MET A 219 7.06 25.43 4.48
N ASN A 220 7.69 25.14 5.63
CA ASN A 220 8.09 26.15 6.59
C ASN A 220 9.40 25.73 7.30
N LEU A 221 10.52 26.30 6.85
CA LEU A 221 11.86 26.03 7.39
C LEU A 221 12.21 26.91 8.62
N GLN A 222 11.21 27.44 9.34
CA GLN A 222 11.44 28.14 10.60
C GLN A 222 11.62 27.15 11.75
N VAL A 223 12.60 27.45 12.62
CA VAL A 223 12.93 26.62 13.80
C VAL A 223 11.73 26.45 14.73
N VAL A 224 10.93 27.50 14.91
CA VAL A 224 9.72 27.48 15.75
C VAL A 224 8.72 26.43 15.24
N HIS A 225 8.41 26.44 13.94
CA HIS A 225 7.48 25.48 13.34
C HIS A 225 7.94 24.03 13.54
N TRP A 226 9.23 23.77 13.41
CA TRP A 226 9.80 22.44 13.62
C TRP A 226 9.72 22.00 15.08
N ASN A 227 9.90 22.92 16.03
CA ASN A 227 9.69 22.63 17.45
C ASN A 227 8.22 22.36 17.75
N ASP A 228 7.28 23.13 17.19
CA ASP A 228 5.83 22.89 17.36
C ASP A 228 5.45 21.48 16.89
N VAL A 229 5.99 21.05 15.74
CA VAL A 229 5.80 19.67 15.23
C VAL A 229 6.42 18.65 16.17
N LEU A 230 7.66 18.87 16.63
CA LEU A 230 8.37 17.94 17.50
C LEU A 230 7.67 17.76 18.87
N GLU A 231 7.16 18.84 19.44
CA GLU A 231 6.58 18.93 20.78
C GLU A 231 5.07 18.66 20.80
N SER A 232 4.46 18.46 19.63
CA SER A 232 3.03 18.19 19.51
C SER A 232 2.54 17.04 20.39
N GLU A 233 1.44 17.26 21.09
CA GLU A 233 0.75 16.25 21.90
C GLU A 233 0.24 15.06 21.07
N LEU A 234 0.11 15.22 19.75
CA LEU A 234 -0.30 14.14 18.84
C LEU A 234 0.64 12.93 18.91
N TRP A 235 1.92 13.14 19.26
CA TRP A 235 2.89 12.05 19.44
C TRP A 235 2.59 11.17 20.66
N LYS A 236 1.82 11.65 21.64
CA LYS A 236 1.54 10.94 22.90
C LYS A 236 0.21 10.18 22.88
N LEU A 237 -0.61 10.38 21.85
CA LEU A 237 -1.89 9.68 21.72
C LEU A 237 -1.63 8.18 21.53
N SER A 238 -2.10 7.36 22.47
CA SER A 238 -2.12 5.90 22.33
C SER A 238 -3.00 5.53 21.15
N GLN A 239 -2.47 4.78 20.19
CA GLN A 239 -3.23 4.36 19.02
C GLN A 239 -3.12 2.85 18.85
N GLU A 240 -4.27 2.21 18.68
CA GLU A 240 -4.40 0.75 18.57
C GLU A 240 -3.95 0.23 17.19
N GLU A 241 -4.01 1.08 16.15
CA GLU A 241 -4.02 0.59 14.77
C GLU A 241 -2.71 0.73 14.00
N THR A 242 -1.87 1.75 14.25
CA THR A 242 -0.57 1.90 13.56
C THR A 242 0.43 2.83 14.25
N GLU A 243 1.70 2.42 14.28
CA GLU A 243 2.79 3.15 14.94
C GLU A 243 3.14 4.52 14.31
N ILE A 244 2.77 4.75 13.04
CA ILE A 244 3.10 5.99 12.31
C ILE A 244 1.93 6.96 12.17
N LEU A 245 0.75 6.61 12.68
CA LEU A 245 -0.46 7.42 12.57
C LEU A 245 -0.30 8.84 13.14
N PRO A 246 0.44 9.07 14.25
CA PRO A 246 0.73 10.43 14.71
C PRO A 246 1.41 11.31 13.66
N ALA A 247 2.36 10.76 12.90
CA ALA A 247 3.06 11.50 11.85
C ALA A 247 2.10 11.88 10.70
N LEU A 248 1.24 10.95 10.29
CA LEU A 248 0.24 11.20 9.25
C LEU A 248 -0.79 12.25 9.70
N ARG A 249 -1.26 12.17 10.95
CA ARG A 249 -2.17 13.16 11.54
C ARG A 249 -1.53 14.54 11.60
N LEU A 250 -0.26 14.64 11.99
CA LEU A 250 0.47 15.90 11.93
C LEU A 250 0.52 16.45 10.52
N SER A 251 0.83 15.61 9.53
CA SER A 251 0.83 16.04 8.13
C SER A 251 -0.52 16.61 7.70
N TYR A 252 -1.63 16.00 8.11
CA TYR A 252 -2.98 16.51 7.83
C TYR A 252 -3.26 17.82 8.58
N MET A 253 -2.92 17.91 9.87
CA MET A 253 -3.19 19.08 10.70
C MET A 253 -2.53 20.35 10.18
N TYR A 254 -1.36 20.23 9.54
CA TYR A 254 -0.65 21.35 8.91
C TYR A 254 -1.00 21.57 7.43
N LEU A 255 -2.01 20.88 6.88
CA LEU A 255 -2.59 21.27 5.60
C LEU A 255 -3.36 22.60 5.73
N PRO A 256 -3.29 23.47 4.70
CA PRO A 256 -4.24 24.55 4.52
C PRO A 256 -5.70 24.07 4.60
N PHE A 257 -6.58 24.93 5.10
CA PHE A 257 -8.00 24.59 5.32
C PHE A 257 -8.70 24.04 4.07
N HIS A 258 -8.53 24.69 2.91
CA HIS A 258 -9.12 24.23 1.65
C HIS A 258 -8.65 22.82 1.25
N LEU A 259 -7.35 22.50 1.45
CA LEU A 259 -6.82 21.15 1.16
C LEU A 259 -7.33 20.10 2.14
N LYS A 260 -7.60 20.47 3.40
CA LYS A 260 -8.20 19.54 4.38
C LYS A 260 -9.58 19.07 3.93
N ARG A 261 -10.42 19.98 3.41
CA ARG A 261 -11.75 19.65 2.88
C ARG A 261 -11.66 18.78 1.62
N CYS A 262 -10.78 19.14 0.69
CA CYS A 262 -10.54 18.34 -0.51
C CYS A 262 -10.07 16.90 -0.18
N PHE A 263 -9.18 16.76 0.79
CA PHE A 263 -8.67 15.45 1.22
C PHE A 263 -9.69 14.65 2.03
N SER A 264 -10.43 15.29 2.94
CA SER A 264 -11.48 14.62 3.75
C SER A 264 -12.55 14.02 2.84
N PHE A 265 -12.95 14.72 1.78
CA PHE A 265 -13.86 14.19 0.76
C PHE A 265 -13.37 12.88 0.14
N CYS A 266 -12.07 12.70 -0.06
CA CYS A 266 -11.56 11.48 -0.70
C CYS A 266 -11.86 10.19 0.09
N ALA A 267 -12.30 10.28 1.35
CA ALA A 267 -12.78 9.15 2.13
C ALA A 267 -13.95 8.39 1.48
N VAL A 268 -14.73 9.05 0.61
CA VAL A 268 -15.89 8.44 -0.08
C VAL A 268 -15.49 7.38 -1.09
N TYR A 269 -14.26 7.43 -1.60
CA TYR A 269 -13.76 6.42 -2.52
C TYR A 269 -13.40 5.14 -1.77
N PRO A 270 -13.54 3.94 -2.37
CA PRO A 270 -12.99 2.73 -1.79
C PRO A 270 -11.46 2.80 -1.76
N LYS A 271 -10.82 1.97 -0.94
CA LYS A 271 -9.36 1.82 -0.97
C LYS A 271 -8.89 1.39 -2.37
N ASP A 272 -7.68 1.82 -2.72
CA ASP A 272 -7.05 1.60 -4.02
C ASP A 272 -7.82 2.14 -5.25
N TYR A 273 -8.87 2.94 -5.03
CA TYR A 273 -9.57 3.59 -6.12
C TYR A 273 -8.63 4.50 -6.90
N LYS A 274 -8.46 4.21 -8.19
CA LYS A 274 -7.64 5.00 -9.10
C LYS A 274 -8.45 6.14 -9.69
N PHE A 275 -8.20 7.35 -9.24
CA PHE A 275 -8.86 8.56 -9.74
C PHE A 275 -8.03 9.30 -10.79
N ARG A 276 -8.74 10.03 -11.65
CA ARG A 276 -8.16 11.02 -12.58
C ARG A 276 -8.15 12.38 -11.91
N LYS A 277 -7.06 13.13 -12.09
CA LYS A 277 -6.88 14.49 -11.56
C LYS A 277 -8.03 15.41 -11.92
N ASP A 278 -8.32 15.55 -13.21
CA ASP A 278 -9.31 16.52 -13.71
C ASP A 278 -10.70 16.27 -13.12
N HIS A 279 -11.09 14.99 -13.02
CA HIS A 279 -12.39 14.59 -12.49
C HIS A 279 -12.52 14.86 -10.98
N LEU A 280 -11.46 14.59 -10.20
CA LEU A 280 -11.50 14.90 -8.77
C LEU A 280 -11.52 16.42 -8.52
N ALA A 281 -10.81 17.19 -9.34
CA ALA A 281 -10.85 18.65 -9.30
C ALA A 281 -12.26 19.18 -9.66
N GLU A 282 -12.92 18.64 -10.68
CA GLU A 282 -14.30 18.99 -11.05
C GLU A 282 -15.26 18.76 -9.89
N ILE A 283 -15.12 17.63 -9.19
CA ILE A 283 -15.95 17.30 -8.02
C ILE A 283 -15.72 18.32 -6.90
N TRP A 284 -14.47 18.66 -6.58
CA TRP A 284 -14.19 19.68 -5.56
C TRP A 284 -14.75 21.07 -5.92
N VAL A 285 -14.77 21.43 -7.21
CA VAL A 285 -15.42 22.66 -7.67
C VAL A 285 -16.93 22.56 -7.44
N ALA A 286 -17.56 21.45 -7.82
CA ALA A 286 -19.01 21.23 -7.68
C ALA A 286 -19.46 21.23 -6.21
N GLU A 287 -18.65 20.65 -5.31
CA GLU A 287 -18.88 20.64 -3.86
C GLU A 287 -18.58 21.99 -3.18
N GLY A 288 -18.10 22.99 -3.93
CA GLY A 288 -17.78 24.32 -3.41
C GLY A 288 -16.57 24.34 -2.48
N PHE A 289 -15.62 23.41 -2.65
CA PHE A 289 -14.37 23.38 -1.88
C PHE A 289 -13.29 24.28 -2.46
N VAL A 290 -13.43 24.68 -3.73
CA VAL A 290 -12.45 25.52 -4.43
C VAL A 290 -12.81 27.00 -4.28
N GLU A 291 -11.91 27.76 -3.67
CA GLU A 291 -12.10 29.20 -3.46
C GLU A 291 -11.72 30.00 -4.72
N PRO A 292 -12.58 30.94 -5.19
CA PRO A 292 -12.26 31.80 -6.33
C PRO A 292 -11.00 32.64 -6.08
N ARG A 293 -10.13 32.74 -7.11
CA ARG A 293 -8.89 33.52 -7.05
C ARG A 293 -8.75 34.39 -8.30
N GLY A 294 -9.27 35.62 -8.23
CA GLY A 294 -9.27 36.52 -9.37
C GLY A 294 -10.01 35.92 -10.57
N ASP A 295 -9.42 36.05 -11.75
CA ASP A 295 -9.99 35.57 -13.01
C ASP A 295 -9.59 34.13 -13.37
N THR A 296 -8.86 33.43 -12.49
CA THR A 296 -8.44 32.04 -12.75
C THR A 296 -9.65 31.11 -12.74
N PRO A 297 -9.84 30.25 -13.76
CA PRO A 297 -10.91 29.26 -13.78
C PRO A 297 -10.88 28.36 -12.54
N LEU A 298 -12.04 28.12 -11.92
CA LEU A 298 -12.14 27.27 -10.72
C LEU A 298 -11.55 25.87 -10.95
N GLN A 299 -11.71 25.34 -12.17
CA GLN A 299 -11.14 24.05 -12.53
C GLN A 299 -9.61 24.03 -12.44
N ASP A 300 -8.94 25.10 -12.86
CA ASP A 300 -7.48 25.21 -12.78
C ASP A 300 -7.02 25.31 -11.31
N ILE A 301 -7.77 26.05 -10.48
CA ILE A 301 -7.51 26.13 -9.03
C ILE A 301 -7.72 24.76 -8.36
N GLY A 302 -8.77 24.01 -8.73
CA GLY A 302 -8.97 22.64 -8.25
C GLY A 302 -7.82 21.72 -8.64
N CYS A 303 -7.31 21.86 -9.86
CA CYS A 303 -6.12 21.17 -10.33
C CYS A 303 -4.84 21.59 -9.58
N GLU A 304 -4.72 22.85 -9.14
CA GLU A 304 -3.64 23.30 -8.25
C GLU A 304 -3.74 22.61 -6.89
N TYR A 305 -4.93 22.60 -6.27
CA TYR A 305 -5.15 21.93 -4.98
C TYR A 305 -4.79 20.44 -5.04
N PHE A 306 -5.11 19.80 -6.16
CA PHE A 306 -4.71 18.41 -6.41
C PHE A 306 -3.18 18.26 -6.40
N ASN A 307 -2.48 19.14 -7.13
CA ASN A 307 -1.02 19.10 -7.20
C ASN A 307 -0.40 19.40 -5.85
N ASP A 308 -1.01 20.25 -5.03
CA ASP A 308 -0.52 20.53 -3.68
C ASP A 308 -0.61 19.30 -2.77
N LEU A 309 -1.73 18.56 -2.81
CA LEU A 309 -1.89 17.29 -2.10
C LEU A 309 -0.90 16.23 -2.62
N LEU A 310 -0.71 16.14 -3.94
CA LEU A 310 0.29 15.27 -4.56
C LEU A 310 1.73 15.63 -4.13
N ASN A 311 2.06 16.91 -4.14
CA ASN A 311 3.37 17.45 -3.72
C ASN A 311 3.62 17.20 -2.25
N ARG A 312 2.58 17.09 -1.42
CA ARG A 312 2.65 16.73 0.00
C ARG A 312 2.58 15.22 0.29
N SER A 313 2.62 14.36 -0.75
CA SER A 313 2.53 12.89 -0.64
C SER A 313 1.20 12.35 -0.12
N PHE A 314 0.12 13.13 -0.20
CA PHE A 314 -1.22 12.62 0.11
C PHE A 314 -1.76 11.73 -1.01
N PHE A 315 -1.31 11.97 -2.24
CA PHE A 315 -1.58 11.13 -3.41
C PHE A 315 -0.30 10.49 -3.94
N GLN A 316 -0.46 9.36 -4.61
CA GLN A 316 0.61 8.65 -5.31
C GLN A 316 0.21 8.45 -6.77
N GLU A 317 1.13 8.77 -7.68
CA GLU A 317 0.95 8.51 -9.10
C GLU A 317 1.29 7.04 -9.40
N VAL A 318 0.34 6.32 -10.00
CA VAL A 318 0.49 4.91 -10.37
C VAL A 318 -0.11 4.67 -11.75
N GLN A 319 0.74 4.27 -12.70
CA GLN A 319 0.37 3.81 -14.04
C GLN A 319 -0.63 4.74 -14.78
N GLY A 320 -0.36 6.05 -14.81
CA GLY A 320 -1.22 7.02 -15.52
C GLY A 320 -2.51 7.41 -14.79
N GLY A 321 -2.59 7.16 -13.48
CA GLY A 321 -3.61 7.73 -12.60
C GLY A 321 -3.08 7.90 -11.18
N TYR A 322 -3.96 8.20 -10.24
CA TYR A 322 -3.57 8.53 -8.87
C TYR A 322 -4.36 7.69 -7.86
N LEU A 323 -3.72 7.37 -6.74
CA LEU A 323 -4.32 6.68 -5.61
C LEU A 323 -3.94 7.32 -4.29
N ILE A 324 -4.70 7.00 -3.24
CA ILE A 324 -4.38 7.34 -1.86
C ILE A 324 -3.84 6.07 -1.20
N HIS A 325 -2.69 6.18 -0.53
CA HIS A 325 -2.16 5.06 0.25
C HIS A 325 -3.16 4.70 1.35
N ASP A 326 -3.42 3.42 1.56
CA ASP A 326 -4.41 2.89 2.53
C ASP A 326 -4.42 3.61 3.91
N LEU A 327 -3.29 3.95 4.52
CA LEU A 327 -3.18 4.65 5.81
C LEU A 327 -3.59 6.11 5.74
N LEU A 328 -3.33 6.75 4.60
CA LEU A 328 -3.83 8.09 4.35
C LEU A 328 -5.34 8.02 4.10
N HIS A 329 -5.82 6.97 3.44
CA HIS A 329 -7.25 6.75 3.27
C HIS A 329 -7.96 6.49 4.61
N ASP A 330 -7.41 5.62 5.47
CA ASP A 330 -7.88 5.40 6.85
C ASP A 330 -7.91 6.72 7.63
N MET A 331 -6.90 7.57 7.45
CA MET A 331 -6.89 8.91 8.04
C MET A 331 -7.98 9.81 7.47
N ALA A 332 -8.21 9.81 6.15
CA ALA A 332 -9.30 10.55 5.52
C ALA A 332 -10.65 10.12 6.11
N GLN A 333 -10.89 8.81 6.25
CA GLN A 333 -12.10 8.29 6.90
C GLN A 333 -12.25 8.77 8.34
N LYS A 334 -11.17 8.73 9.13
CA LYS A 334 -11.19 9.20 10.53
C LYS A 334 -11.48 10.69 10.66
N VAL A 335 -10.92 11.53 9.78
CA VAL A 335 -11.19 12.99 9.85
C VAL A 335 -12.57 13.35 9.29
N SER A 336 -13.13 12.50 8.43
CA SER A 336 -14.45 12.68 7.83
C SER A 336 -15.59 11.99 8.58
N GLU A 337 -15.31 11.30 9.70
CA GLU A 337 -16.29 10.46 10.42
C GLU A 337 -17.56 11.24 10.83
N HIS A 338 -17.40 12.54 11.10
CA HIS A 338 -18.51 13.42 11.49
C HIS A 338 -19.03 14.30 10.33
N GLU A 339 -18.41 14.21 9.15
CA GLU A 339 -18.75 15.01 7.96
C GLU A 339 -19.39 14.18 6.85
N CYS A 340 -19.08 12.88 6.76
CA CYS A 340 -19.53 11.99 5.70
C CYS A 340 -20.05 10.65 6.25
N PHE A 341 -21.13 10.14 5.67
CA PHE A 341 -21.63 8.79 5.96
C PHE A 341 -21.56 7.91 4.70
N ILE A 342 -20.82 6.80 4.78
CA ILE A 342 -20.70 5.84 3.67
C ILE A 342 -21.71 4.72 3.86
N MET A 343 -22.74 4.68 3.00
CA MET A 343 -23.69 3.57 2.95
C MET A 343 -23.13 2.43 2.10
N LYS A 344 -22.66 1.34 2.73
CA LYS A 344 -22.31 0.10 2.02
C LYS A 344 -23.58 -0.73 1.78
N ARG A 345 -23.90 -1.09 0.52
CA ARG A 345 -25.07 -1.93 0.21
C ARG A 345 -24.70 -3.41 0.33
N LYS A 346 -25.67 -4.25 0.73
CA LYS A 346 -25.52 -5.72 0.77
C LYS A 346 -25.16 -6.37 -0.57
N SER A 347 -25.33 -5.65 -1.69
CA SER A 347 -24.95 -6.07 -3.03
C SER A 347 -23.52 -5.68 -3.43
N ASP A 348 -22.83 -4.92 -2.58
CA ASP A 348 -21.39 -4.66 -2.71
C ASP A 348 -20.56 -5.82 -2.10
N PHE A 349 -21.22 -6.96 -1.83
CA PHE A 349 -20.67 -8.24 -1.33
C PHE A 349 -20.84 -9.36 -2.36
#